data_AF-A0A1M4E6E7-F1
#
_entry.id   AF-A0A1M4E6E7-F1
#
_cell.length_a   1.000
_cell.length_b   1.000
_cell.length_c   1.000
_cell.angle_alpha   90.00
_cell.angle_beta   90.00
_cell.angle_gamma   90.00
#
_symmetry.space_group_name_H-M   'P 1'
#
loop_
_entity.id
_entity.type
_entity.pdbx_description
1 polymer ?
#
loop_
_entity_poly.entity_id
_entity_poly.type
_entity_poly.pdbx_seq_one_letter_code
_entity_poly.pdbx_strand_id
1 'polypeptide(L)'
;MKKGINYDTGFLPEGGSSRKVFEAETVAREMRVIADELHCQVVRVSGRDPELLDLFEREGVETALWFTFAGYTRLGEADLGSYGVVRMLDETRWEPKEVFHAMAARYARS
;
A
#
# COMPACT_ATOMS: atom_id res chain seq x y z
N MET A 1 -9.18 -10.52 -19.43
CA MET A 1 -7.97 -10.11 -18.70
C MET A 1 -8.41 -9.19 -17.58
N LYS A 2 -8.09 -9.50 -16.31
CA LYS A 2 -8.45 -8.61 -15.18
C LYS A 2 -7.60 -7.35 -15.27
N LYS A 3 -8.22 -6.17 -15.18
CA LYS A 3 -7.52 -4.87 -15.16
C LYS A 3 -7.28 -4.47 -13.70
N GLY A 4 -6.11 -3.94 -13.41
CA GLY A 4 -5.78 -3.47 -12.07
C GLY A 4 -5.07 -2.13 -12.08
N ILE A 5 -5.11 -1.43 -10.94
CA ILE A 5 -4.50 -0.11 -10.75
C ILE A 5 -3.76 -0.06 -9.42
N ASN A 6 -2.69 0.74 -9.37
CA ASN A 6 -2.04 1.08 -8.10
C ASN A 6 -2.74 2.30 -7.47
N TYR A 7 -3.11 2.20 -6.20
CA TYR A 7 -3.73 3.24 -5.42
C TYR A 7 -2.80 3.66 -4.27
N ASP A 8 -2.20 4.84 -4.39
CA ASP A 8 -1.26 5.38 -3.41
C ASP A 8 -2.04 6.07 -2.28
N THR A 9 -1.83 5.63 -1.03
CA THR A 9 -2.47 6.24 0.15
C THR A 9 -1.67 7.41 0.71
N GLY A 10 -0.53 7.73 0.12
CA GLY A 10 0.39 8.76 0.55
C GLY A 10 1.75 8.17 0.94
N PHE A 11 2.79 8.89 0.56
CA PHE A 11 4.15 8.70 1.04
C PHE A 11 4.37 9.60 2.26
N LEU A 12 5.13 9.15 3.26
CA LEU A 12 5.49 9.94 4.44
C LEU A 12 6.96 10.43 4.35
N PRO A 13 7.30 11.46 3.57
CA PRO A 13 8.59 12.14 3.71
C PRO A 13 8.59 13.02 4.97
N GLU A 14 9.76 13.15 5.61
CA GLU A 14 10.09 14.04 6.74
C GLU A 14 8.92 14.89 7.28
N GLY A 15 8.12 14.31 8.18
CA GLY A 15 7.13 15.06 8.98
C GLY A 15 5.70 15.17 8.43
N GLY A 16 5.32 14.52 7.32
CA GLY A 16 3.91 14.50 6.91
C GLY A 16 3.55 13.57 5.75
N SER A 17 2.25 13.30 5.56
CA SER A 17 1.76 12.52 4.41
C SER A 17 1.65 13.41 3.16
N SER A 18 2.09 12.89 2.01
CA SER A 18 1.85 13.52 0.71
C SER A 18 0.35 13.61 0.39
N ARG A 19 -0.45 12.69 0.95
CA ARG A 19 -1.91 12.73 0.94
C ARG A 19 -2.42 13.21 2.29
N LYS A 20 -2.69 14.52 2.38
CA LYS A 20 -3.06 15.19 3.63
C LYS A 20 -4.49 14.92 4.11
N VAL A 21 -5.37 14.50 3.20
CA VAL A 21 -6.78 14.21 3.48
C VAL A 21 -7.09 12.81 2.97
N PHE A 22 -7.52 11.95 3.88
CA PHE A 22 -7.85 10.55 3.61
C PHE A 22 -9.14 10.19 4.34
N GLU A 23 -10.27 10.67 3.81
CA GLU A 23 -11.59 10.42 4.37
C GLU A 23 -12.25 9.20 3.72
N ALA A 24 -12.98 8.41 4.51
CA ALA A 24 -13.68 7.22 4.05
C ALA A 24 -14.58 7.49 2.82
N GLU A 25 -15.33 8.59 2.84
CA GLU A 25 -16.21 8.97 1.73
C GLU A 25 -15.44 9.25 0.43
N THR A 26 -14.24 9.83 0.54
CA THR A 26 -13.38 10.10 -0.62
C THR A 26 -12.84 8.79 -1.20
N VAL A 27 -12.40 7.87 -0.35
CA VAL A 27 -11.95 6.54 -0.78
C VAL A 27 -13.10 5.78 -1.44
N ALA A 28 -14.30 5.78 -0.86
CA ALA A 28 -15.49 5.14 -1.41
C ALA A 28 -15.86 5.69 -2.80
N ARG A 29 -15.76 7.01 -2.98
CA ARG A 29 -15.96 7.64 -4.30
C ARG A 29 -14.88 7.21 -5.30
N GLU A 30 -13.62 7.21 -4.90
CA GLU A 30 -12.51 6.82 -5.79
C GLU A 30 -12.55 5.34 -6.16
N MET A 31 -12.95 4.45 -5.24
CA MET A 31 -13.17 3.03 -5.54
C MET A 31 -14.29 2.83 -6.55
N ARG A 32 -15.40 3.59 -6.44
CA ARG A 32 -16.46 3.59 -7.47
C ARG A 32 -15.95 4.03 -8.83
N VAL A 33 -15.13 5.09 -8.90
CA VAL A 33 -14.52 5.51 -10.18
C VAL A 33 -13.64 4.39 -10.76
N ILE A 34 -12.81 3.76 -9.94
CA ILE A 34 -11.92 2.66 -10.35
C ILE A 34 -12.72 1.46 -10.88
N ALA A 35 -13.82 1.11 -10.21
CA ALA A 35 -14.66 -0.01 -10.58
C ALA A 35 -15.57 0.30 -11.78
N ASP A 36 -16.29 1.41 -11.73
CA ASP A 36 -17.39 1.70 -12.65
C ASP A 36 -16.89 2.40 -13.92
N GLU A 37 -15.94 3.33 -13.78
CA GLU A 37 -15.45 4.13 -14.91
C GLU A 37 -14.19 3.53 -15.54
N LEU A 38 -13.23 3.05 -14.72
CA LEU A 38 -12.00 2.43 -15.23
C LEU A 38 -12.17 0.91 -15.50
N HIS A 39 -13.22 0.31 -14.96
CA HIS A 39 -13.49 -1.13 -15.03
C HIS A 39 -12.30 -1.97 -14.53
N CYS A 40 -11.62 -1.48 -13.49
CA CYS A 40 -10.57 -2.19 -12.78
C CYS A 40 -11.17 -3.06 -11.68
N GLN A 41 -10.62 -4.26 -11.53
CA GLN A 41 -11.12 -5.31 -10.64
C GLN A 41 -10.10 -5.67 -9.55
N VAL A 42 -8.89 -5.11 -9.65
CA VAL A 42 -7.78 -5.38 -8.72
C VAL A 42 -7.16 -4.05 -8.35
N VAL A 43 -6.99 -3.79 -7.06
CA VAL A 43 -6.32 -2.59 -6.57
C VAL A 43 -5.06 -3.02 -5.83
N ARG A 44 -3.91 -2.53 -6.29
CA ARG A 44 -2.69 -2.60 -5.49
C ARG A 44 -2.62 -1.33 -4.65
N VAL A 45 -2.85 -1.44 -3.35
CA VAL A 45 -2.67 -0.31 -2.44
C VAL A 45 -1.16 -0.12 -2.22
N SER A 46 -0.67 1.10 -2.13
CA SER A 46 0.71 1.38 -1.73
C SER A 46 0.71 2.46 -0.66
N GLY A 47 1.21 2.18 0.54
CA GLY A 47 1.36 3.17 1.61
C GLY A 47 1.53 2.56 3.00
N ARG A 48 1.96 3.37 3.99
CA ARG A 48 2.49 2.88 5.27
C ARG A 48 1.50 2.64 6.41
N ASP A 49 0.22 2.98 6.23
CA ASP A 49 -0.78 2.93 7.29
C ASP A 49 -1.65 1.66 7.17
N PRO A 50 -1.48 0.65 8.04
CA PRO A 50 -2.29 -0.56 8.01
C PRO A 50 -3.74 -0.35 8.46
N GLU A 51 -4.09 0.75 9.15
CA GLU A 51 -5.48 1.00 9.58
C GLU A 51 -6.42 1.24 8.40
N LEU A 52 -5.86 1.66 7.26
CA LEU A 52 -6.65 1.85 6.04
C LEU A 52 -7.15 0.50 5.48
N LEU A 53 -6.60 -0.65 5.89
CA LEU A 53 -7.04 -1.97 5.43
C LEU A 53 -8.53 -2.19 5.70
N ASP A 54 -8.96 -1.85 6.92
CA ASP A 54 -10.33 -2.01 7.36
C ASP A 54 -11.29 -1.12 6.55
N LEU A 55 -10.79 0.03 6.06
CA LEU A 55 -11.57 0.90 5.19
C LEU A 55 -11.75 0.31 3.79
N PHE A 56 -10.71 -0.24 3.15
CA PHE A 56 -10.87 -0.86 1.83
C PHE A 56 -11.69 -2.15 1.87
N GLU A 57 -11.57 -2.94 2.94
CA GLU A 57 -12.42 -4.11 3.16
C GLU A 57 -13.91 -3.70 3.22
N ARG A 58 -14.24 -2.62 3.95
CA ARG A 58 -15.61 -2.09 4.04
C ARG A 58 -16.17 -1.60 2.70
N GLU A 59 -15.31 -1.04 1.85
CA GLU A 59 -15.73 -0.49 0.54
C GLU A 59 -15.72 -1.52 -0.59
N GLY A 60 -15.52 -2.82 -0.29
CA GLY A 60 -15.70 -3.91 -1.26
C GLY A 60 -14.52 -4.13 -2.20
N VAL A 61 -13.30 -3.75 -1.81
CA VAL A 61 -12.09 -4.05 -2.59
C VAL A 61 -11.75 -5.54 -2.47
N GLU A 62 -12.15 -6.35 -3.45
CA GLU A 62 -11.98 -7.82 -3.46
C GLU A 62 -10.52 -8.30 -3.43
N THR A 63 -9.56 -7.47 -3.84
CA THR A 63 -8.13 -7.81 -3.78
C THR A 63 -7.31 -6.54 -3.63
N ALA A 64 -6.79 -6.30 -2.42
CA ALA A 64 -5.84 -5.24 -2.09
C ALA A 64 -4.43 -5.84 -1.91
N LEU A 65 -3.49 -5.49 -2.80
CA LEU A 65 -2.07 -5.81 -2.63
C LEU A 65 -1.37 -4.60 -2.02
N TRP A 66 -1.02 -4.62 -0.74
CA TRP A 66 -0.72 -3.40 0.03
C TRP A 66 0.69 -2.81 -0.15
N PHE A 67 1.64 -3.62 -0.60
CA PHE A 67 3.02 -3.16 -0.72
C PHE A 67 3.82 -3.89 -1.79
N THR A 68 4.91 -3.23 -2.19
CA THR A 68 6.00 -3.91 -2.87
C THR A 68 6.74 -4.76 -1.83
N PHE A 69 7.12 -5.99 -2.19
CA PHE A 69 7.96 -6.79 -1.30
C PHE A 69 9.32 -6.08 -1.07
N ALA A 70 10.02 -5.78 -2.16
CA ALA A 70 11.35 -5.19 -2.18
C ALA A 70 11.45 -4.06 -3.22
N GLY A 71 12.05 -2.93 -2.83
CA GLY A 71 12.34 -1.82 -3.74
C GLY A 71 13.80 -1.82 -4.19
N TYR A 72 14.09 -2.46 -5.32
CA TYR A 72 15.46 -2.62 -5.84
C TYR A 72 16.12 -1.30 -6.31
N THR A 73 15.34 -0.23 -6.48
CA THR A 73 15.85 1.07 -6.94
C THR A 73 16.29 2.00 -5.82
N ARG A 74 16.08 1.62 -4.55
CA ARG A 74 16.43 2.41 -3.37
C ARG A 74 16.95 1.50 -2.25
N LEU A 75 18.26 1.32 -2.21
CA LEU A 75 18.97 0.45 -1.27
C LEU A 75 19.53 1.24 -0.07
N GLY A 76 19.85 0.55 1.03
CA GLY A 76 20.56 1.16 2.17
C GLY A 76 19.82 2.35 2.78
N GLU A 77 20.50 3.48 2.98
CA GLU A 77 19.91 4.69 3.56
C GLU A 77 18.81 5.32 2.68
N ALA A 78 18.84 5.10 1.37
CA ALA A 78 17.83 5.62 0.44
C ALA A 78 16.48 4.87 0.53
N ASP A 79 16.44 3.73 1.22
CA ASP A 79 15.26 2.87 1.39
C ASP A 79 14.11 3.55 2.16
N LEU A 80 14.37 4.62 2.91
CA LEU A 80 13.30 5.41 3.56
C LEU A 80 12.23 5.87 2.55
N GLY A 81 12.67 6.11 1.30
CA GLY A 81 11.86 6.46 0.14
C GLY A 81 11.28 5.28 -0.66
N SER A 82 11.56 4.05 -0.26
CA SER A 82 11.11 2.83 -0.92
C SER A 82 9.72 2.40 -0.44
N TYR A 83 8.90 1.93 -1.37
CA TYR A 83 7.60 1.31 -1.11
C TYR A 83 7.71 -0.19 -0.73
N GLY A 84 8.92 -0.69 -0.45
CA GLY A 84 9.17 -2.07 -0.01
C GLY A 84 8.81 -2.33 1.46
N VAL A 85 8.23 -3.49 1.80
CA VAL A 85 8.09 -3.96 3.21
C VAL A 85 9.39 -4.51 3.79
N VAL A 86 10.37 -4.80 2.94
CA VAL A 86 11.73 -5.13 3.35
C VAL A 86 12.70 -4.03 2.94
N ARG A 87 13.70 -3.77 3.78
CA ARG A 87 14.84 -2.92 3.42
C ARG A 87 15.87 -3.78 2.72
N MET A 88 16.17 -3.46 1.47
CA MET A 88 17.22 -4.15 0.74
C MET A 88 18.61 -3.68 1.23
N LEU A 89 19.42 -4.65 1.63
CA LEU A 89 20.82 -4.46 2.05
C LEU A 89 21.77 -4.54 0.84
N ASP A 90 21.43 -5.38 -0.13
CA ASP A 90 22.03 -5.45 -1.46
C ASP A 90 21.00 -6.03 -2.46
N GLU A 91 21.44 -6.55 -3.61
CA GLU A 91 20.56 -7.12 -4.63
C GLU A 91 19.82 -8.40 -4.20
N THR A 92 20.25 -9.05 -3.12
CA THR A 92 19.75 -10.37 -2.70
C THR A 92 19.39 -10.47 -1.22
N ARG A 93 20.00 -9.66 -0.37
CA ARG A 93 19.81 -9.66 1.09
C ARG A 93 18.92 -8.50 1.52
N TRP A 94 18.09 -8.76 2.52
CA TRP A 94 17.15 -7.79 3.06
C TRP A 94 16.82 -8.07 4.53
N GLU A 95 16.25 -7.07 5.20
CA GLU A 95 15.68 -7.20 6.54
C GLU A 95 14.23 -6.67 6.58
N PRO A 96 13.35 -7.22 7.43
CA PRO A 96 11.97 -6.79 7.52
C PRO A 96 11.89 -5.37 8.11
N LYS A 97 11.00 -4.53 7.55
CA LYS A 97 10.61 -3.26 8.17
C LYS A 97 9.49 -3.49 9.18
N GLU A 98 9.21 -2.50 10.03
CA GLU A 98 8.11 -2.53 11.00
C GLU A 98 6.77 -2.95 10.36
N VAL A 99 6.47 -2.42 9.17
CA VAL A 99 5.23 -2.73 8.47
C VAL A 99 5.11 -4.20 8.04
N PHE A 100 6.22 -4.90 7.79
CA PHE A 100 6.20 -6.34 7.52
C PHE A 100 5.57 -7.09 8.70
N HIS A 101 5.98 -6.76 9.92
CA HIS A 101 5.48 -7.39 11.14
C HIS A 101 4.03 -7.01 11.41
N ALA A 102 3.66 -5.74 11.21
CA ALA A 102 2.28 -5.29 11.35
C ALA A 102 1.33 -6.05 10.41
N MET A 103 1.72 -6.21 9.13
CA MET A 103 0.95 -6.98 8.16
C MET A 103 0.87 -8.46 8.51
N ALA A 104 2.00 -9.09 8.84
CA ALA A 104 2.02 -10.50 9.23
C ALA A 104 1.09 -10.77 10.42
N ALA A 105 1.09 -9.87 11.41
CA ALA A 105 0.20 -9.97 12.56
C ALA A 105 -1.27 -9.78 12.17
N ARG A 106 -1.61 -8.84 11.27
CA ARG A 106 -3.00 -8.62 10.81
C ARG A 106 -3.52 -9.81 10.01
N TYR A 107 -2.73 -10.36 9.10
CA TYR A 107 -3.12 -11.51 8.29
C TYR A 107 -3.27 -12.80 9.08
N ALA A 108 -2.53 -12.95 10.19
CA ALA A 108 -2.72 -14.08 11.09
C ALA A 108 -4.05 -14.04 11.88
N ARG A 109 -4.76 -12.91 11.89
CA ARG A 109 -6.04 -12.71 12.63
C ARG A 109 -7.28 -12.77 11.75
N SER A 110 -7.10 -12.79 10.43
CA SER A 110 -8.16 -12.76 9.41
C SER A 110 -8.41 -14.12 8.78
#